data_AF-A0A1X9YVY3-F1
#
_entry.id   AF-A0A1X9YVY3-F1
#
_cell.length_a   1.000
_cell.length_b   1.000
_cell.length_c   1.000
_cell.angle_alpha   90.00
_cell.angle_beta   90.00
_cell.angle_gamma   90.00
#
_symmetry.space_group_name_H-M   'P 1'
#
loop_
_entity.id
_entity.type
_entity.pdbx_description
1 polymer ?
#
loop_
_entity_poly.entity_id
_entity_poly.type
_entity_poly.pdbx_seq_one_letter_code
_entity_poly.pdbx_strand_id
1 'polypeptide(L)' 'MATPQHPATKTCPNCGATVPAGAPMCPECGEPLQTNGTPWYSNLTPTEVFLMILGSIMLAIGLVAV' A
#
# COMPACT_ATOMS: atom_id res chain seq x y z
N MET A 1 5.93 -14.72 -13.01
CA MET A 1 6.94 -13.74 -12.59
C MET A 1 6.96 -13.79 -11.07
N ALA A 2 8.08 -14.19 -10.47
CA ALA A 2 8.18 -14.45 -9.04
C ALA A 2 7.92 -13.17 -8.24
N THR A 3 6.88 -13.15 -7.42
CA THR A 3 6.73 -12.15 -6.37
C THR A 3 7.92 -12.30 -5.43
N PRO A 4 8.68 -11.23 -5.10
CA PRO A 4 9.67 -11.32 -4.05
C PRO A 4 8.91 -11.47 -2.72
N GLN A 5 8.62 -12.70 -2.33
CA GLN A 5 8.24 -13.02 -0.95
C GLN A 5 9.54 -12.97 -0.14
N HIS A 6 10.04 -11.76 0.08
CA HIS A 6 11.02 -11.52 1.12
C HIS A 6 10.31 -11.89 2.42
N PRO A 7 10.79 -12.87 3.21
CA PRO A 7 10.33 -13.05 4.58
C PRO A 7 10.81 -11.84 5.39
N ALA A 8 10.19 -10.69 5.14
CA ALA A 8 10.42 -9.48 5.88
C ALA A 8 9.82 -9.73 7.27
N THR A 9 10.67 -9.76 8.27
CA THR A 9 10.25 -9.55 9.65
C THR A 9 10.27 -8.05 9.92
N LYS A 10 9.34 -7.59 10.76
CA LYS A 10 9.27 -6.21 11.21
C LYS A 10 9.23 -6.19 12.72
N THR A 11 9.72 -5.11 13.32
CA THR A 11 9.61 -4.92 14.76
C THR A 11 8.23 -4.36 15.09
N CYS A 12 7.55 -4.94 16.07
CA CYS A 12 6.29 -4.44 16.59
C CYS A 12 6.54 -3.06 17.22
N PRO A 13 5.85 -1.99 16.78
CA PRO A 13 6.06 -0.65 17.32
C PRO A 13 5.53 -0.48 18.75
N ASN A 14 4.71 -1.41 19.24
CA ASN A 14 4.14 -1.35 20.60
C ASN A 14 5.06 -2.01 21.63
N CYS A 15 5.45 -3.27 21.40
CA CYS A 15 6.20 -4.05 22.38
C CYS A 15 7.68 -4.28 22.01
N GLY A 16 8.10 -3.95 20.80
CA GLY A 16 9.47 -4.18 20.33
C GLY A 16 9.78 -5.61 19.88
N ALA A 17 8.80 -6.52 19.91
CA ALA A 17 8.99 -7.90 19.45
C ALA A 17 9.21 -7.99 17.93
N THR A 18 10.00 -8.97 17.49
CA THR A 18 10.16 -9.24 16.06
C THR A 18 9.01 -10.11 15.56
N VAL A 19 8.24 -9.60 14.60
CA VAL A 19 7.03 -10.24 14.07
C VAL A 19 7.09 -10.39 12.55
N PRO A 20 6.32 -11.31 11.93
CA PRO A 20 6.25 -11.41 10.47
C PRO A 20 5.64 -10.13 9.86
N ALA A 21 6.17 -9.63 8.75
CA ALA A 21 5.65 -8.40 8.14
C ALA A 21 4.18 -8.53 7.68
N GLY A 22 3.76 -9.74 7.31
CA GLY A 22 2.38 -10.06 6.95
C GLY A 22 1.47 -10.48 8.10
N ALA A 23 1.95 -10.47 9.36
CA ALA A 23 1.09 -10.79 10.50
C ALA A 23 0.07 -9.67 10.72
N PRO A 24 -1.25 -9.98 10.82
CA PRO A 24 -2.30 -8.99 11.06
C PRO A 24 -2.32 -8.49 12.51
N MET A 25 -1.72 -9.26 13.44
CA MET A 25 -1.62 -8.93 14.87
C MET A 25 -0.30 -9.46 15.44
N CYS A 26 0.20 -8.80 16.47
CA CYS A 26 1.41 -9.22 17.18
C CYS A 26 1.12 -10.42 18.10
N PRO A 27 1.81 -11.57 17.96
CA PRO A 27 1.61 -12.72 18.84
C PRO A 27 2.12 -12.51 20.28
N GLU A 28 2.99 -11.51 20.49
CA GLU A 28 3.58 -11.24 21.80
C GLU A 28 2.70 -10.29 22.65
N CYS A 29 2.16 -9.23 22.06
CA CYS A 29 1.34 -8.25 22.79
C CYS A 29 -0.15 -8.21 22.40
N GLY A 30 -0.54 -8.87 21.31
CA GLY A 30 -1.93 -8.91 20.83
C GLY A 30 -2.36 -7.70 19.99
N GLU A 31 -1.47 -6.72 19.76
CA GLU A 31 -1.85 -5.48 19.09
C GLU A 31 -1.95 -5.62 17.56
N PRO A 32 -2.95 -5.01 16.89
CA PRO A 32 -3.13 -5.14 15.45
C PRO A 32 -2.02 -4.42 14.68
N LEU A 33 -1.45 -5.12 13.70
CA LEU A 33 -0.40 -4.62 12.83
C LEU A 33 -1.03 -4.24 11.49
N GLN A 34 -1.11 -2.94 11.21
CA GLN A 34 -1.72 -2.45 9.97
C GLN A 34 -0.89 -2.88 8.76
N THR A 35 -1.52 -3.63 7.86
CA THR A 35 -0.93 -4.15 6.61
C THR A 35 -1.36 -3.29 5.41
N ASN A 36 -1.25 -1.97 5.54
CA ASN A 36 -1.39 -1.09 4.38
C ASN A 36 -0.09 -1.14 3.60
N GLY A 37 0.00 -2.03 2.62
CA GLY A 37 1.12 -2.07 1.69
C GLY A 37 1.33 -0.68 1.10
N THR A 38 2.56 -0.19 1.10
CA THR A 38 2.89 1.13 0.55
C THR A 38 2.34 1.21 -0.87
N PRO A 39 1.38 2.10 -1.15
CA PRO A 39 0.87 2.23 -2.51
C PRO A 39 2.06 2.60 -3.40
N TRP A 40 2.22 1.89 -4.51
CA TRP A 40 3.27 2.13 -5.51
C TRP A 40 3.22 3.56 -6.09
N TYR A 41 2.11 4.26 -5.86
CA TYR A 41 1.91 5.66 -6.18
C TYR A 41 2.65 6.63 -5.22
N SER A 42 3.07 6.20 -4.03
CA SER A 42 3.80 7.06 -3.07
C SER A 42 5.14 7.58 -3.57
N ASN A 43 5.67 7.01 -4.66
CA ASN A 43 6.90 7.49 -5.31
C ASN A 43 6.64 8.43 -6.50
N LEU A 44 5.39 8.56 -6.95
CA LEU A 44 5.02 9.54 -7.96
C LEU A 44 4.82 10.93 -7.34
N THR A 45 5.25 11.96 -8.06
CA THR A 45 5.04 13.35 -7.63
C THR A 45 3.53 13.67 -7.57
N PRO A 46 3.08 14.57 -6.68
CA PRO A 46 1.66 14.94 -6.58
C PRO A 46 1.04 15.41 -7.92
N THR A 47 1.86 15.94 -8.82
CA THR A 47 1.46 16.35 -10.16
C THR A 47 1.20 15.18 -11.11
N GLU A 48 1.93 14.07 -10.98
CA GLU A 48 1.72 12.87 -11.80
C GLU A 48 0.38 12.18 -11.46
N VAL A 49 -0.04 12.15 -10.18
CA VAL A 49 -1.37 11.63 -9.76
C VAL A 49 -2.41 12.43 -10.50
N PHE A 50 -2.24 13.75 -10.41
CA PHE A 50 -3.23 14.69 -10.86
C PHE A 50 -3.42 14.57 -12.38
N LEU A 51 -2.33 14.44 -13.13
CA LEU A 51 -2.36 14.18 -14.56
C LEU A 51 -3.05 12.83 -14.89
N MET A 52 -2.76 11.76 -14.16
CA MET A 52 -3.42 10.47 -14.37
C MET A 52 -4.93 10.52 -14.08
N ILE A 53 -5.32 11.19 -13.00
CA ILE A 53 -6.73 11.36 -12.63
C ILE A 53 -7.45 12.23 -13.68
N LEU A 54 -6.89 13.39 -14.05
CA LEU A 54 -7.48 14.27 -15.05
C LEU A 54 -7.62 13.59 -16.43
N GLY A 55 -6.59 12.86 -16.87
CA GLY A 55 -6.65 12.12 -18.13
C GLY A 55 -7.72 11.03 -18.12
N SER A 56 -7.85 10.28 -17.01
CA SER A 56 -8.89 9.26 -16.86
C SER A 56 -10.30 9.87 -16.86
N ILE A 57 -10.48 11.02 -16.21
CA ILE A 57 -11.76 11.74 -16.18
C ILE A 57 -12.16 12.23 -17.58
N MET A 58 -11.23 12.83 -18.34
CA MET A 58 -11.49 13.27 -19.71
C MET A 58 -11.90 12.11 -20.62
N LEU A 59 -11.24 10.95 -20.50
CA LEU A 59 -11.59 9.73 -21.24
C LEU A 59 -12.99 9.22 -20.87
N ALA A 60 -13.31 9.16 -19.58
CA ALA A 60 -14.60 8.68 -19.10
C ALA A 60 -15.75 9.60 -19.53
N ILE A 61 -15.58 10.92 -19.44
CA ILE A 61 -16.60 11.89 -19.89
C ILE A 61 -16.83 11.76 -21.40
N GLY A 62 -15.76 11.61 -22.19
CA GLY A 62 -15.86 11.41 -23.64
C GLY A 62 -16.63 10.14 -24.03
N LEU A 63 -16.55 9.07 -23.23
CA LEU A 63 -17.29 7.82 -23.45
C LEU A 63 -18.77 7.89 -23.05
N VAL A 64 -19.13 8.75 -22.08
CA VAL A 64 -20.52 8.89 -21.60
C VAL A 64 -21.33 9.85 -22.48
N ALA A 65 -20.68 10.74 -23.21
CA ALA A 65 -21.31 11.75 -24.05
C ALA A 65 -21.51 11.33 -25.53
N VAL A 66 -21.30 10.04 -25.86
CA VAL A 66 -21.54 9.45 -27.19
C VAL A 66 -22.81 8.58 -27.18
#